data_AF-A0A7X9E2A7-F1
#
_entry.id   AF-A0A7X9E2A7-F1
#
_cell.length_a   1.000
_cell.length_b   1.000
_cell.length_c   1.000
_cell.angle_alpha   90.00
_cell.angle_beta   90.00
_cell.angle_gamma   90.00
#
_symmetry.space_group_name_H-M   'P 1'
#
loop_
_entity.id
_entity.type
_entity.pdbx_description
1 polymer ?
#
loop_
_entity_poly.entity_id
_entity_poly.type
_entity_poly.pdbx_seq_one_letter_code
_entity_poly.pdbx_strand_id
1 'polypeptide(L)' 'MDTPQLENGFTKIANEILEKLSQTYISANEWQVLIVILRRTYGFNKKSDWISNSQFSEATGIAKSN' A
#
# COMPACT_ATOMS: atom_id res chain seq x y z
N MET A 1 -18.89 12.10 -9.35
CA MET A 1 -18.07 10.88 -9.44
C MET A 1 -16.76 11.31 -10.04
N ASP A 2 -15.84 11.76 -9.19
CA ASP A 2 -14.49 12.10 -9.61
C ASP A 2 -13.84 10.86 -10.19
N THR A 3 -13.58 10.89 -11.49
CA THR A 3 -12.76 9.91 -12.16
C THR A 3 -11.37 9.84 -11.49
N PRO A 4 -10.67 8.69 -11.52
CA PRO A 4 -9.33 8.61 -10.96
C PRO A 4 -8.35 9.37 -11.86
N GLN A 5 -8.25 10.70 -11.70
CA GLN A 5 -7.22 11.51 -12.34
C GLN A 5 -5.90 11.42 -11.59
N LEU A 6 -4.79 11.42 -12.35
CA LEU A 6 -3.43 11.54 -11.80
C LEU A 6 -3.24 12.82 -10.97
N GLU A 7 -4.04 13.84 -11.25
CA GLU A 7 -4.08 15.12 -10.53
C GLU A 7 -4.56 14.96 -9.07
N ASN A 8 -5.32 13.89 -8.77
CA ASN A 8 -5.74 13.54 -7.41
C ASN A 8 -4.64 12.84 -6.60
N GLY A 9 -3.42 12.82 -7.13
CA GLY A 9 -2.23 12.29 -6.48
C GLY A 9 -1.90 10.87 -6.91
N PHE A 10 -0.60 10.56 -6.94
CA PHE A 10 -0.09 9.24 -7.30
C PHE A 10 1.03 8.83 -6.33
N THR A 11 1.21 7.52 -6.19
CA THR A 11 2.28 6.97 -5.36
C THR A 11 3.47 6.64 -6.26
N LYS A 12 4.59 7.35 -6.07
CA LYS A 12 5.84 7.09 -6.79
C LYS A 12 6.56 5.92 -6.12
N ILE A 13 6.68 4.80 -6.82
CA ILE A 13 7.39 3.61 -6.34
C ILE A 13 8.67 3.46 -7.17
N ALA A 14 9.78 3.10 -6.53
CA ALA A 14 11.03 2.82 -7.25
C ALA A 14 10.87 1.58 -8.14
N ASN A 15 11.37 1.64 -9.38
CA ASN A 15 11.26 0.55 -10.35
C ASN A 15 11.83 -0.76 -9.80
N GLU A 16 12.96 -0.71 -9.09
CA GLU A 16 13.57 -1.92 -8.51
C GLU A 16 12.63 -2.66 -7.55
N ILE A 17 11.78 -1.94 -6.82
CA ILE A 17 10.79 -2.57 -5.93
C ILE A 17 9.70 -3.23 -6.76
N LEU A 18 9.20 -2.55 -7.80
CA LEU A 18 8.19 -3.11 -8.70
C LEU A 18 8.70 -4.37 -9.43
N GLU A 19 9.96 -4.36 -9.86
CA GLU A 19 10.60 -5.50 -10.52
C GLU A 19 10.79 -6.69 -9.58
N LYS A 20 11.09 -6.46 -8.29
CA LYS A 20 11.14 -7.55 -7.30
C LYS A 20 9.75 -8.06 -6.94
N LEU A 21 8.78 -7.17 -6.82
CA LEU A 21 7.39 -7.55 -6.54
C LEU A 21 6.79 -8.38 -7.68
N SER A 22 7.12 -8.09 -8.94
CA SER A 22 6.63 -8.87 -10.08
C SER A 22 7.19 -10.30 -10.13
N GLN A 23 8.36 -10.53 -9.53
CA GLN A 23 8.98 -11.85 -9.42
C GLN A 23 8.54 -12.64 -8.17
N THR A 24 7.81 -11.99 -7.27
CA THR A 24 7.44 -12.58 -5.98
C THR A 24 6.00 -13.05 -5.99
N TYR A 25 5.76 -14.28 -5.57
CA TYR A 25 4.39 -14.74 -5.31
C TYR A 25 3.93 -14.25 -3.94
N ILE A 26 2.85 -13.47 -3.92
CA ILE A 26 2.28 -12.85 -2.73
C ILE A 26 0.80 -13.24 -2.66
N SER A 27 0.31 -13.68 -1.51
CA SER A 27 -1.12 -13.98 -1.36
C SER A 27 -1.97 -12.71 -1.45
N ALA A 28 -3.28 -12.87 -1.72
CA ALA A 28 -4.18 -11.72 -1.85
C ALA A 28 -4.18 -10.81 -0.61
N ASN A 29 -4.12 -11.40 0.60
CA ASN A 29 -4.12 -10.64 1.85
C ASN A 29 -2.79 -9.89 2.07
N GLU A 30 -1.66 -10.54 1.77
CA GLU A 30 -0.34 -9.91 1.87
C GLU A 30 -0.21 -8.76 0.86
N TRP A 31 -0.79 -8.90 -0.33
CA TRP A 31 -0.83 -7.84 -1.34
C TRP A 31 -1.61 -6.63 -0.85
N GLN A 32 -2.77 -6.84 -0.21
CA GLN A 32 -3.56 -5.74 0.37
C GLN A 32 -2.75 -4.97 1.42
N VAL A 33 -2.07 -5.68 2.33
CA VAL A 33 -1.21 -5.06 3.34
C VAL A 33 -0.05 -4.30 2.71
N LEU A 34 0.60 -4.89 1.69
CA LEU A 34 1.71 -4.27 0.98
C LEU A 34 1.30 -2.95 0.32
N ILE A 35 0.16 -2.91 -0.38
CA ILE A 35 -0.35 -1.68 -1.00
C ILE A 35 -0.60 -0.58 0.03
N VAL A 36 -1.10 -0.93 1.22
CA VAL A 36 -1.29 0.04 2.32
C VAL A 36 0.07 0.58 2.79
N ILE A 37 1.08 -0.27 2.97
CA ILE A 37 2.43 0.16 3.34
C ILE A 37 2.98 1.12 2.29
N LEU A 38 2.91 0.77 1.00
CA LEU A 38 3.39 1.60 -0.09
C LEU A 38 2.67 2.95 -0.14
N ARG A 39 1.34 2.95 0.05
CA ARG A 39 0.55 4.18 0.06
C ARG A 39 0.87 5.10 1.25
N ARG A 40 1.15 4.53 2.42
CA ARG A 40 1.47 5.28 3.66
C ARG A 40 2.93 5.77 3.71
N THR A 41 3.84 5.05 3.07
CA THR A 41 5.27 5.43 2.99
C THR A 41 5.54 6.29 1.75
N TYR A 42 5.63 5.66 0.57
CA TYR A 42 5.92 6.32 -0.70
C TYR A 42 4.87 7.37 -1.09
N GLY A 43 3.59 7.11 -0.80
CA GLY A 43 2.53 8.07 -1.11
C GLY A 43 2.59 9.37 -0.29
N PHE A 44 3.39 9.42 0.77
CA PHE A 44 3.68 10.61 1.57
C PHE A 44 5.17 11.00 1.55
N ASN A 45 5.98 10.39 0.67
CA ASN A 45 7.43 10.56 0.59
C ASN A 45 8.17 10.32 1.93
N LYS A 46 7.69 9.37 2.75
CA LYS A 46 8.35 8.98 4.00
C LYS A 46 9.18 7.71 3.81
N LYS A 47 10.38 7.67 4.41
CA LYS A 47 11.23 6.46 4.41
C LYS A 47 10.67 5.33 5.27
N SER A 48 9.98 5.69 6.34
CA SER A 48 9.31 4.78 7.26
C SER A 48 8.07 5.48 7.84
N ASP A 49 7.05 4.71 8.17
CA ASP A 49 5.84 5.21 8.80
C ASP A 49 5.37 4.20 9.85
N TRP A 50 4.87 4.69 10.98
CA TRP A 50 4.27 3.84 12.00
C TRP A 50 2.78 3.65 11.66
N ILE A 51 2.42 2.43 11.26
CA ILE A 51 1.06 2.08 10.87
C ILE A 51 0.50 1.11 11.92
N SER A 52 -0.58 1.50 12.58
CA SER A 52 -1.24 0.66 13.57
C SER A 52 -2.08 -0.44 12.93
N ASN A 53 -2.29 -1.55 13.65
CA ASN A 53 -3.17 -2.64 13.18
C ASN A 53 -4.61 -2.18 12.91
N SER A 54 -5.09 -1.14 13.61
CA SER A 54 -6.40 -0.53 13.32
C SER A 54 -6.43 0.13 11.94
N GLN A 55 -5.37 0.86 11.57
CA GLN A 55 -5.26 1.50 10.27
C GLN A 55 -5.10 0.48 9.13
N PHE A 56 -4.40 -0.63 9.38
CA PHE A 56 -4.36 -1.74 8.42
C PHE A 56 -5.76 -2.33 8.22
N SER A 57 -6.46 -2.66 9.30
CA SER A 57 -7.80 -3.24 9.23
C SER A 57 -8.80 -2.32 8.52
N GLU A 58 -8.74 -1.01 8.79
CA GLU A 58 -9.57 -0.01 8.11
C GLU A 58 -9.22 0.11 6.61
N ALA A 59 -7.94 0.07 6.26
CA ALA A 59 -7.50 0.28 4.88
C ALA A 59 -7.59 -0.97 4.00
N THR A 60 -7.40 -2.17 4.55
CA THR A 60 -7.48 -3.44 3.81
C THR A 60 -8.87 -4.08 3.88
N GLY A 61 -9.71 -3.69 4.85
CA GLY A 61 -10.98 -4.35 5.13
C GLY A 61 -10.82 -5.73 5.77
N ILE A 62 -9.58 -6.17 6.07
CA ILE A 62 -9.32 -7.41 6.77
C ILE A 62 -9.68 -7.19 8.24
N ALA A 63 -10.62 -7.99 8.75
CA ALA A 63 -11.00 -7.94 10.17
C ALA A 63 -9.77 -8.24 11.04
N LYS A 64 -9.60 -7.49 12.13
CA LYS A 64 -8.65 -7.87 13.18
C LYS A 64 -9.03 -9.27 13.68
N SER A 65 -8.15 -10.24 13.44
CA SER A 65 -8.20 -11.47 14.22
C SER A 65 -7.71 -11.13 15.62
N ASN A 66 -8.54 -11.41 16.63
CA ASN A 66 -8.25 -11.21 18.05
C ASN A 66 -7.12 -12.11 18.53
#